data_AF-A0A379E1A9-F1
#
_entry.id   AF-A0A379E1A9-F1
#
_cell.length_a   1.000
_cell.length_b   1.000
_cell.length_c   1.000
_cell.angle_alpha   90.00
_cell.angle_beta   90.00
_cell.angle_gamma   90.00
#
_symmetry.space_group_name_H-M   'P 1'
#
loop_
_entity.id
_entity.type
_entity.pdbx_description
1 polymer ?
#
loop_
_entity_poly.entity_id
_entity_poly.type
_entity_poly.pdbx_seq_one_letter_code
_entity_poly.pdbx_strand_id
1 'polypeptide(L)' 'MKNSKYNIFFPFKDYIVGYNSLENDFVFLLPELYAIFEKASNDDVNRLRTIHPNLWNVLENKNW' A
#
# COMPACT_ATOMS: atom_id res chain seq x y z
N MET A 1 -0.37 1.91 10.33
CA MET A 1 0.59 1.45 9.32
C MET A 1 2.00 1.69 9.81
N LYS A 2 2.71 0.62 10.20
CA LYS A 2 4.16 0.73 10.40
C LYS A 2 4.74 0.50 9.02
N ASN A 3 5.26 1.53 8.35
CA ASN A 3 5.94 1.38 7.06
C ASN A 3 6.98 0.28 7.19
N SER A 4 6.58 -0.92 6.79
CA SER A 4 7.30 -2.12 7.10
C SER A 4 8.39 -2.18 6.06
N LYS A 5 9.67 -2.12 6.47
CA LYS A 5 10.84 -2.33 5.58
C LYS A 5 10.80 -3.69 4.85
N TYR A 6 9.80 -4.50 5.16
CA TYR A 6 9.49 -5.83 4.69
C TYR A 6 8.47 -5.87 3.56
N ASN A 7 7.93 -4.71 3.15
CA ASN A 7 7.02 -4.58 2.01
C ASN A 7 7.83 -4.43 0.71
N ILE A 8 7.56 -5.30 -0.28
CA ILE A 8 8.16 -5.25 -1.60
C ILE A 8 7.06 -5.04 -2.63
N PHE A 9 7.26 -4.10 -3.55
CA PHE A 9 6.34 -3.84 -4.65
C PHE A 9 6.95 -4.22 -5.99
N PHE A 10 6.17 -4.87 -6.84
CA PHE A 10 6.60 -5.27 -8.18
C PHE A 10 5.42 -5.27 -9.16
N PRO A 11 5.66 -4.97 -10.44
CA PRO A 11 4.62 -5.00 -11.46
C PRO A 11 4.17 -6.43 -11.77
N PHE A 12 2.86 -6.63 -11.95
CA PHE A 12 2.28 -7.89 -12.40
C PHE A 12 0.99 -7.62 -13.19
N LYS A 13 1.03 -7.91 -14.49
CA LYS A 13 -0.05 -7.59 -15.43
C LYS A 13 -0.38 -6.08 -15.33
N ASP A 14 -1.66 -5.75 -15.14
CA ASP A 14 -2.16 -4.38 -15.02
C ASP A 14 -2.13 -3.83 -13.58
N TYR A 15 -1.41 -4.50 -12.67
CA TYR A 15 -1.35 -4.18 -11.24
C TYR A 15 0.08 -3.99 -10.75
N ILE A 16 0.21 -3.28 -9.64
CA ILE A 16 1.37 -3.32 -8.75
C ILE A 16 1.02 -4.22 -7.57
N VAL A 17 1.78 -5.29 -7.41
CA VAL A 17 1.62 -6.23 -6.30
C VAL A 17 2.54 -5.80 -5.19
N GLY A 18 1.96 -5.52 -4.04
CA GLY A 18 2.68 -5.43 -2.79
C GLY A 18 2.70 -6.79 -2.11
N TYR A 19 3.88 -7.24 -1.69
CA TYR A 19 4.06 -8.37 -0.78
C TYR A 19 4.56 -7.90 0.58
N ASN A 20 3.85 -8.26 1.66
CA ASN A 20 4.27 -8.04 3.04
C ASN A 20 4.86 -9.35 3.59
N SER A 21 6.18 -9.39 3.77
CA SER A 21 6.86 -10.61 4.22
C SER A 21 6.71 -10.94 5.71
N LEU A 22 6.21 -10.01 6.55
CA LEU A 22 5.91 -10.30 7.95
C LEU A 22 4.62 -11.10 8.08
N GLU A 23 3.59 -10.69 7.34
CA GLU A 23 2.25 -11.30 7.39
C GLU A 23 2.07 -12.38 6.31
N ASN A 24 3.06 -12.56 5.41
CA ASN A 24 2.99 -13.43 4.25
C ASN A 24 1.72 -13.19 3.42
N ASP A 25 1.42 -11.92 3.16
CA ASP A 25 0.18 -11.48 2.50
C ASP A 25 0.48 -10.55 1.31
N PHE A 26 -0.47 -10.50 0.38
CA PHE A 26 -0.39 -9.72 -0.84
C PHE A 26 -1.50 -8.66 -0.90
N VAL A 27 -1.16 -7.52 -1.53
CA VAL A 27 -2.12 -6.51 -1.96
C VAL A 27 -1.92 -6.24 -3.45
N PHE A 28 -3.03 -6.11 -4.17
CA PHE A 28 -3.02 -5.78 -5.59
C PHE A 28 -3.54 -4.36 -5.72
N LEU A 29 -2.69 -3.46 -6.21
CA LEU A 29 -3.02 -2.07 -6.43
C LEU A 29 -3.02 -1.79 -7.93
N LEU A 30 -3.99 -1.00 -8.39
CA LEU A 30 -3.83 -0.35 -9.70
C LEU A 30 -2.61 0.59 -9.66
N PRO A 31 -1.91 0.81 -10.78
CA PRO A 31 -0.75 1.70 -10.83
C PRO A 31 -1.04 3.10 -10.24
N GLU A 32 -2.24 3.62 -10.48
CA GLU A 32 -2.71 4.90 -9.96
C GLU A 32 -2.84 4.90 -8.43
N LEU A 33 -3.37 3.81 -7.85
CA LEU A 33 -3.49 3.65 -6.41
C LEU A 33 -2.11 3.48 -5.75
N TYR A 34 -1.21 2.74 -6.41
CA TYR A 34 0.17 2.63 -5.96
C TYR A 34 0.88 4.00 -5.96
N ALA A 35 0.70 4.82 -6.99
CA ALA A 35 1.28 6.16 -7.04
C ALA A 35 0.77 7.07 -5.89
N ILE A 36 -0.52 6.98 -5.56
CA ILE A 36 -1.10 7.68 -4.41
C ILE A 36 -0.47 7.19 -3.09
N PHE A 37 -0.37 5.87 -2.93
CA PHE A 37 0.25 5.25 -1.76
C PHE A 37 1.73 5.62 -1.62
N GLU A 38 2.52 5.55 -2.69
CA GLU A 38 3.95 5.85 -2.71
C GLU A 38 4.20 7.31 -2.33
N LYS A 39 3.42 8.24 -2.90
CA LYS A 39 3.49 9.66 -2.54
C LYS A 39 3.17 9.89 -1.06
N ALA A 40 2.14 9.25 -0.53
CA ALA A 40 1.79 9.37 0.88
C ALA A 40 2.83 8.72 1.80
N SER A 41 3.39 7.57 1.40
CA SER A 41 4.38 6.82 2.19
C SER A 41 5.71 7.54 2.33
N ASN A 42 6.08 8.37 1.35
CA ASN A 42 7.27 9.22 1.39
C ASN A 42 7.07 10.51 2.22
N ASP A 43 5.83 10.90 2.53
CA ASP A 43 5.49 12.10 3.30
C ASP A 43 4.86 11.69 4.65
N ASP A 44 3.52 11.59 4.71
CA ASP A 44 2.77 11.04 5.84
C ASP A 44 1.67 10.12 5.32
N VAL A 45 1.85 8.82 5.55
CA VAL A 45 0.94 7.79 5.09
C VAL A 45 -0.44 7.89 5.73
N ASN A 46 -0.56 8.49 6.92
CA ASN A 46 -1.85 8.69 7.57
C ASN A 46 -2.75 9.67 6.81
N ARG A 47 -2.18 10.52 5.93
CA ARG A 47 -2.97 11.42 5.07
C ARG A 47 -3.91 10.64 4.14
N LEU A 48 -3.60 9.38 3.82
CA LEU A 48 -4.48 8.47 3.07
C LEU A 48 -5.87 8.32 3.71
N ARG A 49 -5.99 8.43 5.04
CA ARG A 49 -7.28 8.44 5.75
C ARG A 49 -8.22 9.52 5.21
N THR A 50 -7.65 10.66 4.82
CA THR A 50 -8.41 11.82 4.33
C THR A 50 -8.49 11.83 2.81
N ILE A 51 -7.37 11.57 2.10
CA ILE A 51 -7.32 11.72 0.63
C ILE A 51 -7.89 10.50 -0.11
N HIS A 52 -7.81 9.31 0.48
CA HIS A 52 -8.28 8.08 -0.16
C HIS A 52 -8.68 7.01 0.89
N PRO A 53 -9.77 7.24 1.65
CA PRO A 53 -10.16 6.41 2.79
C PRO A 53 -10.37 4.93 2.44
N ASN A 54 -10.85 4.62 1.23
CA ASN A 54 -11.01 3.24 0.77
C ASN A 54 -9.68 2.51 0.65
N LEU A 55 -8.63 3.22 0.18
CA LEU A 55 -7.28 2.64 0.07
C LEU A 55 -6.68 2.47 1.46
N TRP A 56 -6.86 3.47 2.33
CA TRP A 56 -6.47 3.37 3.73
C TRP A 56 -7.06 2.14 4.41
N ASN A 57 -8.37 1.93 4.31
CA ASN A 57 -9.05 0.81 4.96
C ASN A 57 -8.52 -0.55 4.48
N VAL A 58 -8.22 -0.70 3.19
CA VAL A 58 -7.63 -1.94 2.65
C VAL A 58 -6.25 -2.20 3.23
N LEU A 59 -5.41 -1.16 3.32
CA LEU A 59 -4.06 -1.25 3.85
C LEU A 59 -4.05 -1.48 5.36
N GLU A 60 -4.92 -0.79 6.11
CA GLU A 60 -5.06 -0.94 7.56
C GLU A 60 -5.56 -2.34 7.93
N ASN A 61 -6.55 -2.88 7.22
CA ASN A 61 -7.05 -4.25 7.44
C ASN A 61 -5.98 -5.32 7.22
N LYS A 62 -4.99 -5.06 6.37
CA LYS A 62 -3.89 -5.98 6.06
C LYS A 62 -2.60 -5.68 6.85
N ASN A 63 -2.65 -4.77 7.83
CA ASN A 63 -1.49 -4.34 8.62
C ASN A 63 -0.29 -3.85 7.77
N TRP A 64 -0.56 -3.12 6.68
CA TRP A 64 0.47 -2.60 5.77
C TRP A 64 1.31 -1.45 6.34
#